data_AF-A0A173VW39-F1
#
_entry.id   AF-A0A173VW39-F1
#
_cell.length_a   1.000
_cell.length_b   1.000
_cell.length_c   1.000
_cell.angle_alpha   90.00
_cell.angle_beta   90.00
_cell.angle_gamma   90.00
#
_symmetry.space_group_name_H-M   'P 1'
#
loop_
_entity.id
_entity.type
_entity.pdbx_description
1 polymer ?
#
loop_
_entity_poly.entity_id
_entity_poly.type
_entity_poly.pdbx_seq_one_letter_code
_entity_poly.pdbx_strand_id
1 'polypeptide(L)'
;MIVGVAISAMLISSSIPVMAFSVTNGNKTFDKKWELSTTSDGGKGVLTYGYNTLAINEDYAHAYHSTKDHYAYVKNGNGSFSGSNVGKGNWSKIEVAHKGNSITYGNSY
;
A
#
# COMPACT_ATOMS: atom_id res chain seq x y z
N MET A 1 20.11 4.55 -47.16
CA MET A 1 20.58 4.33 -45.77
C MET A 1 19.36 4.16 -44.88
N ILE A 2 19.12 2.97 -44.35
CA ILE A 2 18.06 2.74 -43.35
C ILE A 2 18.77 2.75 -42.00
N VAL A 3 18.64 3.84 -41.24
CA VAL A 3 19.12 3.90 -39.87
C VAL A 3 18.07 3.23 -39.00
N GLY A 4 18.28 1.94 -38.72
CA GLY A 4 17.48 1.20 -37.76
C GLY A 4 17.71 1.75 -36.36
N VAL A 5 16.68 2.39 -35.79
CA VAL A 5 16.65 2.72 -34.37
C VAL A 5 16.21 1.46 -33.62
N ALA A 6 17.17 0.81 -32.98
CA ALA A 6 16.88 -0.25 -32.01
C ALA A 6 16.30 0.41 -30.75
N ILE A 7 14.98 0.34 -30.57
CA ILE A 7 14.33 0.70 -29.32
C ILE A 7 14.57 -0.47 -28.36
N SER A 8 15.62 -0.36 -27.54
CA SER A 8 15.87 -1.30 -26.45
C SER A 8 14.76 -1.13 -25.42
N ALA A 9 13.77 -2.02 -25.44
CA ALA A 9 12.82 -2.17 -24.35
C ALA A 9 13.58 -2.79 -23.17
N MET A 10 14.15 -1.94 -22.31
CA MET A 10 14.58 -2.37 -20.98
C MET A 10 13.35 -2.86 -20.24
N LEU A 11 13.19 -4.18 -20.15
CA LEU A 11 12.27 -4.82 -19.21
C LEU A 11 12.80 -4.52 -17.81
N ILE A 12 12.39 -3.38 -17.24
CA ILE A 12 12.46 -3.14 -15.81
C ILE A 12 11.57 -4.20 -15.17
N SER A 13 12.18 -5.30 -14.76
CA SER A 13 11.56 -6.28 -13.89
C SER A 13 11.33 -5.58 -12.55
N SER A 14 10.18 -4.91 -12.41
CA SER A 14 9.75 -4.43 -11.12
C SER A 14 9.44 -5.67 -10.30
N SER A 15 10.36 -6.06 -9.42
CA SER A 15 10.10 -7.01 -8.35
C SER A 15 8.88 -6.51 -7.59
N ILE A 16 7.73 -7.10 -7.87
CA ILE A 16 6.48 -6.73 -7.20
C ILE A 16 6.67 -7.21 -5.76
N PRO A 17 6.70 -6.33 -4.76
CA PRO A 17 6.73 -6.78 -3.39
C PRO A 17 5.57 -7.76 -3.16
N VAL A 18 5.88 -8.98 -2.70
CA VAL A 18 4.85 -9.93 -2.27
C VAL A 18 4.18 -9.34 -1.04
N MET A 19 2.90 -9.01 -1.16
CA MET A 19 2.08 -8.60 -0.03
C MET A 19 1.67 -9.85 0.74
N ALA A 20 2.09 -9.96 2.00
CA ALA A 20 1.69 -11.06 2.87
C ALA A 20 0.19 -11.00 3.21
N PHE A 21 -0.34 -9.80 3.41
CA PHE A 21 -1.74 -9.55 3.68
C PHE A 21 -2.20 -8.22 3.06
N SER A 22 -3.36 -8.21 2.40
CA SER A 22 -3.95 -7.00 1.84
C SER A 22 -5.47 -7.05 1.81
N VAL A 23 -6.08 -5.88 1.87
CA VAL A 23 -7.53 -5.66 1.75
C VAL A 23 -7.81 -4.54 0.75
N THR A 24 -8.98 -4.58 0.13
CA THR A 24 -9.47 -3.46 -0.68
C THR A 24 -10.41 -2.58 0.13
N ASN A 25 -10.69 -1.36 -0.34
CA ASN A 25 -11.68 -0.47 0.26
C ASN A 25 -13.11 -1.04 0.30
N GLY A 26 -13.38 -2.16 -0.38
CA GLY A 26 -14.71 -2.80 -0.40
C GLY A 26 -15.80 -1.83 -0.86
N ASN A 27 -16.87 -1.71 -0.07
CA ASN A 27 -18.00 -0.82 -0.35
C ASN A 27 -17.77 0.62 0.13
N LYS A 28 -16.57 0.96 0.63
CA LYS A 28 -16.27 2.32 1.07
C LYS A 28 -16.08 3.23 -0.14
N THR A 29 -16.67 4.43 -0.07
CA THR A 29 -16.48 5.51 -1.03
C THR A 29 -15.54 6.56 -0.47
N PHE A 30 -15.09 7.48 -1.32
CA PHE A 30 -14.09 8.52 -0.99
C PHE A 30 -14.73 9.92 -0.87
N ASP A 31 -16.04 9.97 -0.64
CA ASP A 31 -16.79 11.22 -0.45
C ASP A 31 -16.58 11.80 0.96
N LYS A 32 -16.24 10.94 1.93
CA LYS A 32 -16.06 11.28 3.35
C LYS A 32 -14.95 10.45 3.95
N LYS A 33 -14.29 10.98 4.99
CA LYS A 33 -13.28 10.24 5.74
C LYS A 33 -13.85 8.96 6.36
N TRP A 34 -13.02 7.92 6.41
CA TRP A 34 -13.31 6.66 7.10
C TRP A 34 -12.01 5.95 7.50
N GLU A 35 -12.11 5.07 8.49
CA GLU A 35 -11.03 4.22 8.97
C GLU A 35 -11.58 2.83 9.27
N LEU A 36 -10.79 1.80 9.00
CA LEU A 36 -11.06 0.42 9.31
C LEU A 36 -9.80 -0.25 9.86
N SER A 37 -9.96 -1.33 10.60
CA SER A 37 -8.85 -2.14 11.10
C SER A 37 -9.14 -3.62 10.93
N THR A 38 -8.11 -4.38 10.63
CA THR A 38 -8.19 -5.83 10.44
C THR A 38 -6.91 -6.50 10.92
N THR A 39 -7.00 -7.78 11.24
CA THR A 39 -5.89 -8.57 11.77
C THR A 39 -5.55 -9.75 10.88
N SER A 40 -4.27 -10.11 10.83
CA SER A 40 -3.72 -11.27 10.10
C SER A 40 -2.78 -12.07 11.01
N ASP A 41 -2.30 -13.23 10.52
CA ASP A 41 -1.34 -14.12 11.22
C ASP A 41 -1.78 -14.43 12.67
N GLY A 42 -3.06 -14.80 12.85
CA GLY A 42 -3.61 -15.14 14.16
C GLY A 42 -3.63 -13.97 15.16
N GLY A 43 -3.73 -12.73 14.68
CA GLY A 43 -3.74 -11.51 15.50
C GLY A 43 -2.38 -10.87 15.69
N LYS A 44 -1.30 -11.43 15.12
CA LYS A 44 0.05 -10.85 15.19
C LYS A 44 0.23 -9.69 14.24
N GLY A 45 -0.43 -9.73 13.09
CA GLY A 45 -0.47 -8.64 12.13
C GLY A 45 -1.70 -7.78 12.35
N VAL A 46 -1.52 -6.45 12.35
CA VAL A 46 -2.62 -5.48 12.33
C VAL A 46 -2.43 -4.56 11.12
N LEU A 47 -3.53 -4.23 10.47
CA LEU A 47 -3.58 -3.22 9.42
C LEU A 47 -4.73 -2.27 9.73
N THR A 48 -4.40 -1.02 10.06
CA THR A 48 -5.34 0.09 10.15
C THR A 48 -5.23 0.90 8.86
N TYR A 49 -6.35 1.16 8.20
CA TYR A 49 -6.35 1.76 6.87
C TYR A 49 -7.57 2.63 6.67
N GLY A 50 -7.45 3.61 5.80
CA GLY A 50 -8.54 4.55 5.62
C GLY A 50 -8.31 5.59 4.55
N TYR A 51 -9.30 6.48 4.48
CA TYR A 51 -9.28 7.68 3.66
C TYR A 51 -9.49 8.90 4.55
N ASN A 52 -8.68 9.93 4.35
CA ASN A 52 -8.74 11.18 5.11
C ASN A 52 -8.79 12.38 4.16
N THR A 53 -9.56 13.42 4.48
CA THR A 53 -9.77 14.59 3.61
C THR A 53 -9.02 15.84 4.07
N LEU A 54 -8.11 15.74 5.05
CA LEU A 54 -7.56 16.91 5.74
C LEU A 54 -6.46 17.67 4.97
N ALA A 55 -5.67 17.01 4.13
CA ALA A 55 -4.55 17.67 3.43
C ALA A 55 -4.55 17.42 1.91
N ILE A 56 -4.37 16.18 1.47
CA ILE A 56 -4.26 15.84 0.04
C ILE A 56 -5.30 14.83 -0.44
N ASN A 57 -6.37 14.63 0.35
CA ASN A 57 -7.27 13.48 0.21
C ASN A 57 -6.44 12.18 0.24
N GLU A 58 -6.11 11.71 1.43
CA GLU A 58 -5.07 10.71 1.67
C GLU A 58 -5.66 9.32 1.79
N ASP A 59 -5.19 8.39 0.96
CA ASP A 59 -5.25 6.96 1.29
C ASP A 59 -4.11 6.67 2.28
N TYR A 60 -4.41 6.02 3.40
CA TYR A 60 -3.38 5.67 4.38
C TYR A 60 -3.46 4.22 4.85
N ALA A 61 -2.29 3.66 5.15
CA ALA A 61 -2.14 2.35 5.76
C ALA A 61 -1.10 2.42 6.88
N HIS A 62 -1.49 1.94 8.06
CA HIS A 62 -0.63 1.73 9.21
C HIS A 62 -0.59 0.23 9.49
N ALA A 63 0.58 -0.35 9.35
CA ALA A 63 0.83 -1.76 9.52
C ALA A 63 1.63 -2.01 10.80
N TYR A 64 1.27 -3.07 11.51
CA TYR A 64 1.98 -3.58 12.68
C TYR A 64 2.15 -5.08 12.55
N HIS A 65 3.28 -5.62 12.98
CA HIS A 65 3.46 -7.06 13.16
C HIS A 65 4.29 -7.35 14.41
N SER A 66 3.81 -8.22 15.31
CA SER A 66 4.46 -8.46 16.60
C SER A 66 5.73 -9.33 16.51
N THR A 67 5.89 -10.14 15.45
CA THR A 67 7.00 -11.11 15.35
C THR A 67 7.86 -11.03 14.09
N LYS A 68 7.51 -10.19 13.11
CA LYS A 68 8.18 -10.13 11.80
C LYS A 68 8.46 -8.68 11.43
N ASP A 69 9.53 -8.49 10.68
CA ASP A 69 9.81 -7.22 10.04
C ASP A 69 8.77 -7.01 8.95
N HIS A 70 8.32 -5.76 8.79
CA HIS A 70 7.16 -5.49 7.95
C HIS A 70 7.10 -4.04 7.49
N TYR A 71 6.27 -3.79 6.48
CA TYR A 71 5.92 -2.44 6.05
C TYR A 71 4.47 -2.30 5.62
N ALA A 72 3.95 -1.08 5.75
CA ALA A 72 2.64 -0.70 5.25
C ALA A 72 2.69 -0.46 3.73
N TYR A 73 1.58 -0.77 3.05
CA TYR A 73 1.46 -0.65 1.61
C TYR A 73 0.15 0.00 1.21
N VAL A 74 0.19 0.86 0.19
CA VAL A 74 -0.99 1.41 -0.48
C VAL A 74 -0.81 1.30 -1.99
N LYS A 75 -1.83 0.81 -2.69
CA LYS A 75 -1.95 0.87 -4.15
C LYS A 75 -3.22 1.58 -4.53
N ASN A 76 -3.08 2.62 -5.33
CA ASN A 76 -4.17 3.37 -5.90
C ASN A 76 -3.87 3.70 -7.37
N GLY A 77 -4.69 4.55 -8.00
CA GLY A 77 -4.53 4.98 -9.38
C GLY A 77 -3.27 5.83 -9.67
N ASN A 78 -2.51 6.23 -8.65
CA ASN A 78 -1.18 6.85 -8.81
C ASN A 78 -0.04 5.83 -8.83
N GLY A 79 -0.29 4.57 -8.47
CA GLY A 79 0.71 3.51 -8.44
C GLY A 79 0.72 2.75 -7.12
N SER A 80 1.88 2.17 -6.80
CA SER A 80 2.12 1.38 -5.61
C SER A 80 3.15 2.08 -4.72
N PHE A 81 2.83 2.17 -3.44
CA PHE A 81 3.62 2.91 -2.46
C PHE A 81 3.84 2.05 -1.23
N SER A 82 4.95 2.27 -0.54
CA SER A 82 5.32 1.50 0.65
C SER A 82 5.91 2.42 1.70
N GLY A 83 5.48 2.20 2.94
CA GLY A 83 6.11 2.81 4.10
C GLY A 83 7.50 2.24 4.35
N SER A 84 8.16 2.74 5.39
CA SER A 84 9.47 2.19 5.79
C SER A 84 9.33 0.75 6.27
N ASN A 85 10.31 -0.10 5.93
CA ASN A 85 10.45 -1.40 6.56
C ASN A 85 10.88 -1.22 8.01
N VAL A 86 10.09 -1.75 8.94
CA VAL A 86 10.33 -1.62 10.38
C VAL A 86 10.46 -2.99 11.02
N GLY A 87 11.23 -3.04 12.11
CA GLY A 87 11.35 -4.24 12.90
C GLY A 87 10.03 -4.62 13.58
N LYS A 88 9.88 -5.90 13.91
CA LYS A 88 8.75 -6.41 14.72
C LYS A 88 8.43 -5.53 15.94
N GLY A 89 7.14 -5.40 16.27
CA GLY A 89 6.66 -4.61 17.40
C GLY A 89 6.62 -3.10 17.14
N ASN A 90 6.98 -2.63 15.94
CA ASN A 90 6.86 -1.23 15.54
C ASN A 90 5.71 -1.04 14.53
N TRP A 91 5.31 0.21 14.32
CA TRP A 91 4.34 0.58 13.30
C TRP A 91 5.05 1.11 12.06
N SER A 92 4.76 0.53 10.90
CA SER A 92 5.04 1.13 9.60
C SER A 92 3.83 1.94 9.15
N LYS A 93 4.05 3.15 8.63
CA LYS A 93 2.97 4.06 8.23
C LYS A 93 3.24 4.62 6.85
N ILE A 94 2.17 4.84 6.11
CA ILE A 94 2.20 5.56 4.85
C ILE A 94 0.88 6.27 4.58
N GLU A 95 0.99 7.48 4.04
CA GLU A 95 -0.09 8.36 3.60
C GLU A 95 0.25 8.80 2.18
N VAL A 96 -0.68 8.63 1.23
CA VAL A 96 -0.48 9.00 -0.18
C VAL A 96 -1.71 9.68 -0.76
N ALA A 97 -1.49 10.56 -1.74
CA ALA A 97 -2.57 11.22 -2.46
C ALA A 97 -3.50 10.19 -3.13
N HIS A 98 -4.79 10.32 -2.86
CA HIS A 98 -5.83 9.44 -3.35
C HIS A 98 -6.01 9.55 -4.86
N LYS A 99 -6.24 8.40 -5.50
CA LYS A 99 -6.65 8.35 -6.90
C LYS A 99 -7.39 7.06 -7.25
N GLY A 100 -8.53 7.20 -7.90
CA GLY A 100 -9.33 6.07 -8.38
C GLY A 100 -10.22 5.47 -7.29
N ASN A 101 -11.08 4.54 -7.67
CA ASN A 101 -12.15 4.04 -6.79
C ASN A 101 -11.84 2.68 -6.14
N SER A 102 -10.74 2.05 -6.55
CA SER A 102 -10.29 0.76 -6.03
C SER A 102 -8.90 0.94 -5.45
N ILE A 103 -8.83 0.86 -4.13
CA ILE A 103 -7.62 1.08 -3.35
C ILE A 103 -7.32 -0.20 -2.59
N THR A 104 -6.05 -0.63 -2.65
CA THR A 104 -5.55 -1.78 -1.91
C THR A 104 -4.63 -1.30 -0.81
N TYR A 105 -4.85 -1.78 0.40
CA TYR A 105 -4.06 -1.49 1.59
C TYR A 105 -3.42 -2.80 2.07
N GLY A 106 -2.19 -2.75 2.59
CA GLY A 106 -1.49 -3.98 2.94
C GLY A 106 -0.48 -3.86 4.07
N ASN A 107 -0.18 -5.03 4.62
CA ASN A 107 0.92 -5.29 5.55
C ASN A 107 1.76 -6.43 4.95
N SER A 108 3.01 -6.15 4.58
CA SER A 108 3.93 -7.12 3.98
C SER A 108 5.00 -7.51 4.99
N TYR A 109 5.17 -8.82 5.22
CA TYR A 109 6.05 -9.45 6.24
C TYR A 109 6.46 -10.88 5.85
#